data_AF-A0A954F6G2-F1
#
_entry.id   AF-A0A954F6G2-F1
#
_cell.length_a   1.000
_cell.length_b   1.000
_cell.length_c   1.000
_cell.angle_alpha   90.00
_cell.angle_beta   90.00
_cell.angle_gamma   90.00
#
_symmetry.space_group_name_H-M   'P 1'
#
loop_
_entity.id
_entity.type
_entity.pdbx_description
1 polymer ?
#
loop_
_entity_poly.entity_id
_entity_poly.type
_entity_poly.pdbx_seq_one_letter_code
_entity_poly.pdbx_strand_id
1 'polypeptide(L)'
;YEYIQSTDDAEPSLDLQPTMACFVGHTHVPVTILRLKEDPTRTFYTVDTEVDLSLAQRALVNVGSVGQPRDEDPRAALGIFDAETGQFRLHRVEYDIDREAKRILAAGLPEMLASRLFMGI
;
A
#
# COMPACT_ATOMS: atom_id res chain seq x y z
N TYR A 1 12.41 -6.45 11.18
CA TYR A 1 11.96 -5.97 9.87
C TYR A 1 11.38 -4.60 10.11
N GLU A 2 11.95 -3.57 9.50
CA GLU A 2 11.48 -2.19 9.60
C GLU A 2 10.32 -1.97 8.62
N TYR A 3 9.37 -1.11 8.98
CA TYR A 3 8.27 -0.73 8.09
C TYR A 3 8.77 0.31 7.08
N ILE A 4 8.38 0.18 5.81
CA ILE A 4 8.68 1.20 4.80
C ILE A 4 7.51 2.19 4.78
N GLN A 5 7.71 3.37 5.38
CA GLN A 5 6.70 4.43 5.44
C GLN A 5 7.22 5.80 4.99
N SER A 6 8.54 5.95 4.87
CA SER A 6 9.21 7.15 4.41
C SER A 6 10.20 6.86 3.28
N THR A 7 10.69 7.90 2.63
CA THR A 7 11.79 7.78 1.65
C THR A 7 13.04 7.19 2.28
N ASP A 8 13.37 7.59 3.52
CA ASP A 8 14.57 7.13 4.23
C ASP A 8 14.52 5.63 4.53
N ASP A 9 13.35 5.09 4.88
CA ASP A 9 13.16 3.64 5.08
C ASP A 9 13.32 2.86 3.76
N ALA A 10 12.97 3.50 2.65
CA ALA A 10 12.95 2.90 1.32
C ALA A 10 14.33 2.86 0.65
N GLU A 11 15.20 3.84 0.93
CA GLU A 11 16.52 3.99 0.28
C GLU A 11 17.33 2.68 0.23
N PRO A 12 17.55 1.95 1.35
CA PRO A 12 18.35 0.72 1.32
C PRO A 12 17.74 -0.37 0.44
N SER A 13 16.40 -0.42 0.38
CA SER A 13 15.67 -1.38 -0.43
C SER A 13 15.70 -1.01 -1.91
N LEU A 14 15.62 0.29 -2.25
CA LEU A 14 15.74 0.80 -3.61
C LEU A 14 17.13 0.53 -4.19
N ASP A 15 18.19 0.65 -3.37
CA ASP A 15 19.58 0.42 -3.78
C ASP A 15 19.88 -1.05 -4.10
N LEU A 16 19.31 -1.98 -3.32
CA LEU A 16 19.56 -3.41 -3.45
C LEU A 16 18.60 -4.12 -4.40
N GLN A 17 17.45 -3.50 -4.70
CA GLN A 17 16.43 -4.06 -5.57
C GLN A 17 16.96 -4.30 -7.00
N PRO A 18 16.80 -5.52 -7.56
CA PRO A 18 17.23 -5.81 -8.93
C PRO A 18 16.20 -5.42 -10.00
N THR A 19 14.92 -5.33 -9.64
CA THR A 19 13.79 -5.07 -10.55
C THR A 19 13.38 -3.60 -10.57
N MET A 20 12.61 -3.18 -11.57
CA MET A 20 12.08 -1.80 -11.62
C MET A 20 11.07 -1.54 -10.50
N ALA A 21 10.18 -2.49 -10.21
CA ALA A 21 9.18 -2.38 -9.15
C ALA A 21 9.28 -3.57 -8.18
N CYS A 22 8.98 -3.30 -6.91
CA CYS A 22 8.75 -4.29 -5.86
C CYS A 22 7.48 -3.93 -5.11
N PHE A 23 6.56 -4.89 -5.05
CA PHE A 23 5.28 -4.76 -4.36
C PHE A 23 5.43 -5.28 -2.93
N VAL A 24 5.07 -4.45 -1.97
CA VAL A 24 5.16 -4.75 -0.55
C VAL A 24 3.79 -4.58 0.12
N GLY A 25 3.70 -4.98 1.38
CA GLY A 25 2.51 -4.83 2.21
C GLY A 25 2.90 -4.54 3.65
N HIS A 26 2.32 -5.29 4.59
CA HIS A 26 2.64 -5.27 6.02
C HIS A 26 2.18 -4.02 6.80
N THR A 27 2.40 -2.81 6.29
CA THR A 27 1.93 -1.58 6.96
C THR A 27 0.42 -1.40 6.91
N HIS A 28 -0.22 -1.96 5.87
CA HIS A 28 -1.63 -1.74 5.52
C HIS A 28 -1.96 -0.30 5.08
N VAL A 29 -0.94 0.49 4.76
CA VAL A 29 -1.05 1.88 4.30
C VAL A 29 -0.52 1.95 2.87
N PRO A 30 -1.36 2.24 1.87
CA PRO A 30 -0.90 2.39 0.49
C PRO A 30 0.08 3.54 0.35
N VAL A 31 1.17 3.29 -0.37
CA VAL A 31 2.17 4.29 -0.69
C VAL A 31 2.98 3.80 -1.88
N THR A 32 3.30 4.72 -2.79
CA THR A 32 4.33 4.48 -3.80
C THR A 32 5.53 5.35 -3.52
N ILE A 33 6.69 4.73 -3.37
CA ILE A 33 7.98 5.41 -3.23
C ILE A 33 8.81 5.08 -4.46
N LEU A 34 9.29 6.09 -5.18
CA LEU A 34 9.98 5.89 -6.45
C LEU A 34 11.19 6.80 -6.62
N ARG A 35 12.26 6.25 -7.18
CA ARG A 35 13.43 6.98 -7.66
C ARG A 35 13.31 7.12 -9.16
N LEU A 36 13.27 8.36 -9.68
CA LEU A 36 13.05 8.61 -11.11
C LEU A 36 14.29 8.29 -11.95
N LYS A 37 14.08 7.92 -13.22
CA LYS A 37 15.18 7.73 -14.18
C LYS A 37 15.93 9.03 -14.48
N GLU A 38 15.21 10.15 -14.54
CA GLU A 38 15.75 11.46 -14.89
C GLU A 38 16.54 12.13 -13.76
N ASP A 39 16.19 11.80 -12.51
CA ASP A 39 16.90 12.24 -11.32
C ASP A 39 17.07 11.07 -10.34
N PRO A 40 18.10 10.23 -10.53
CA PRO A 40 18.35 9.08 -9.66
C PRO A 40 18.92 9.48 -8.30
N THR A 41 19.08 10.78 -8.01
CA THR A 41 19.56 11.26 -6.70
C THR A 41 18.43 11.59 -5.74
N ARG A 42 17.18 11.56 -6.22
CA ARG A 42 15.99 11.90 -5.44
C ARG A 42 14.99 10.76 -5.43
N THR A 43 14.46 10.51 -4.25
CA THR A 43 13.37 9.57 -4.03
C THR A 43 12.10 10.36 -3.71
N PHE A 44 11.03 10.01 -4.39
CA PHE A 44 9.72 10.64 -4.27
C PHE A 44 8.77 9.71 -3.52
N TYR A 45 7.87 10.32 -2.77
CA TYR A 45 6.79 9.66 -2.04
C TYR A 45 5.46 10.15 -2.62
N THR A 46 4.53 9.25 -2.91
CA THR A 46 3.16 9.60 -3.30
C THR A 46 2.14 8.62 -2.75
N VAL A 47 0.95 9.14 -2.48
CA VAL A 47 -0.27 8.37 -2.15
C VAL A 47 -1.29 8.43 -3.29
N ASP A 48 -0.86 8.91 -4.48
CA ASP A 48 -1.70 8.96 -5.66
C ASP A 48 -2.20 7.57 -6.04
N THR A 49 -3.45 7.53 -6.49
CA THR A 49 -4.11 6.27 -6.87
C THR A 49 -3.72 5.80 -8.27
N GLU A 50 -3.12 6.64 -9.10
CA GLU A 50 -2.58 6.26 -10.40
C GLU A 50 -1.13 6.74 -10.48
N VAL A 51 -0.20 5.83 -10.76
CA VAL A 51 1.24 6.13 -10.81
C VAL A 51 1.86 5.46 -12.04
N ASP A 52 2.57 6.25 -12.85
CA ASP A 52 3.34 5.75 -13.98
C ASP A 52 4.73 5.28 -13.50
N LEU A 53 4.86 3.98 -13.25
CA LEU A 53 6.13 3.38 -12.83
C LEU A 53 7.12 3.23 -13.99
N SER A 54 6.71 3.47 -15.24
CA SER A 54 7.65 3.47 -16.37
C SER A 54 8.68 4.61 -16.26
N LEU A 55 8.37 5.66 -15.50
CA LEU A 55 9.26 6.77 -15.19
C LEU A 55 10.29 6.44 -14.09
N ALA A 56 10.06 5.37 -13.32
CA ALA A 56 10.90 4.99 -12.19
C ALA A 56 12.14 4.20 -12.64
N GLN A 57 13.31 4.56 -12.10
CA GLN A 57 14.48 3.69 -12.09
C GLN A 57 14.21 2.49 -11.17
N ARG A 58 13.65 2.77 -9.99
CA ARG A 58 13.28 1.83 -8.94
C ARG A 58 12.04 2.33 -8.21
N ALA A 59 11.11 1.45 -7.89
CA ALA A 59 9.91 1.75 -7.15
C ALA A 59 9.61 0.68 -6.09
N LEU A 60 9.07 1.12 -4.96
CA LEU A 60 8.46 0.30 -3.93
C LEU A 60 6.99 0.70 -3.83
N VAL A 61 6.11 -0.27 -3.98
CA VAL A 61 4.66 -0.04 -4.03
C VAL A 61 4.00 -0.84 -2.92
N ASN A 62 3.50 -0.15 -1.91
CA ASN A 62 2.62 -0.73 -0.93
C ASN A 62 1.17 -0.61 -1.41
N VAL A 63 0.51 -1.76 -1.59
CA VAL A 63 -0.88 -1.80 -2.09
C VAL A 63 -1.93 -1.61 -0.98
N GLY A 64 -1.49 -1.44 0.27
CA GLY A 64 -2.36 -1.35 1.44
C GLY A 64 -2.81 -2.71 1.93
N SER A 65 -4.09 -2.81 2.31
CA SER A 65 -4.69 -4.03 2.84
C SER A 65 -6.11 -4.21 2.37
N VAL A 66 -6.43 -5.45 1.98
CA VAL A 66 -7.80 -5.85 1.63
C VAL A 66 -8.66 -5.97 2.89
N GLY A 67 -8.11 -6.49 3.99
CA GLY A 67 -8.89 -6.90 5.16
C GLY A 67 -8.83 -5.98 6.37
N GLN A 68 -7.79 -5.16 6.49
CA GLN A 68 -7.66 -4.20 7.60
C GLN A 68 -6.81 -2.99 7.14
N PRO A 69 -7.35 -2.09 6.31
CA PRO A 69 -6.68 -0.82 5.98
C PRO A 69 -6.30 -0.05 7.26
N ARG A 70 -5.20 0.70 7.22
CA ARG A 70 -4.69 1.47 8.38
C ARG A 70 -4.41 2.93 8.06
N ASP A 71 -5.10 3.45 7.07
CA ASP A 71 -4.87 4.79 6.53
C ASP A 71 -6.13 5.66 6.56
N GLU A 72 -7.00 5.41 7.53
CA GLU A 72 -8.23 6.17 7.80
C GLU A 72 -9.31 6.06 6.69
N ASP A 73 -9.08 5.23 5.66
CA ASP A 73 -10.08 4.81 4.69
C ASP A 73 -10.48 3.34 4.96
N PRO A 74 -11.72 3.08 5.42
CA PRO A 74 -12.13 1.73 5.81
C PRO A 74 -12.34 0.79 4.61
N ARG A 75 -12.33 1.30 3.37
CA ARG A 75 -12.51 0.49 2.15
C ARG A 75 -11.29 -0.38 1.90
N ALA A 76 -11.54 -1.61 1.44
CA ALA A 76 -10.49 -2.54 1.05
C ALA A 76 -9.59 -1.93 -0.03
N ALA A 77 -8.27 -2.09 0.10
CA ALA A 77 -7.30 -1.60 -0.87
C ALA A 77 -6.69 -2.77 -1.67
N LEU A 78 -6.58 -2.60 -2.98
CA LEU A 78 -5.87 -3.51 -3.88
C LEU A 78 -5.21 -2.75 -5.03
N GLY A 79 -4.10 -3.27 -5.55
CA GLY A 79 -3.39 -2.68 -6.68
C GLY A 79 -3.58 -3.46 -7.98
N ILE A 80 -3.71 -2.76 -9.10
CA ILE A 80 -3.61 -3.31 -10.45
C ILE A 80 -2.37 -2.72 -11.11
N PHE A 81 -1.47 -3.58 -11.56
CA PHE A 81 -0.26 -3.17 -12.28
C PHE A 81 -0.27 -3.75 -13.69
N ASP A 82 -0.18 -2.87 -14.68
CA ASP A 82 0.03 -3.22 -16.08
C ASP A 82 1.54 -3.26 -16.36
N ALA A 83 2.06 -4.48 -16.56
CA ALA A 83 3.48 -4.70 -16.79
C ALA A 83 3.96 -4.24 -18.17
N GLU A 84 3.07 -4.07 -19.15
CA GLU A 84 3.43 -3.60 -20.50
C GLU A 84 3.59 -2.08 -20.52
N THR A 85 2.65 -1.36 -19.89
CA THR A 85 2.66 0.12 -19.85
C THR A 85 3.41 0.69 -18.65
N GLY A 86 3.62 -0.09 -17.59
CA GLY A 86 4.18 0.38 -16.33
C GLY A 86 3.17 1.13 -15.46
N GLN A 87 1.88 1.11 -15.80
CA GLN A 87 0.85 1.83 -15.05
C GLN A 87 0.40 1.06 -13.82
N PHE A 88 0.49 1.69 -12.66
CA PHE A 88 -0.06 1.19 -11.41
C PHE A 88 -1.33 1.96 -11.03
N ARG A 89 -2.37 1.24 -10.61
CA ARG A 89 -3.60 1.81 -10.07
C ARG A 89 -3.96 1.20 -8.72
N LEU A 90 -4.20 2.03 -7.72
CA LEU A 90 -4.78 1.66 -6.44
C LEU A 90 -6.30 1.75 -6.52
N HIS A 91 -6.97 0.65 -6.21
CA HIS A 91 -8.42 0.57 -6.14
C HIS A 91 -8.88 0.48 -4.68
N ARG A 92 -9.92 1.25 -4.37
CA ARG A 92 -10.69 1.13 -3.12
C ARG A 92 -12.03 0.50 -3.39
N VAL A 93 -12.37 -0.50 -2.60
CA VAL A 93 -13.59 -1.29 -2.77
C VAL A 93 -14.37 -1.28 -1.47
N GLU A 94 -15.61 -0.80 -1.54
CA GLU A 94 -16.56 -0.90 -0.44
C GLU A 94 -16.90 -2.37 -0.17
N TYR A 95 -17.08 -2.71 1.10
CA TYR A 95 -17.52 -4.04 1.52
C TYR A 95 -18.41 -3.91 2.75
N ASP A 96 -19.08 -5.01 3.10
CA ASP A 96 -20.00 -5.07 4.23
C ASP A 96 -19.22 -5.15 5.56
N ILE A 97 -18.76 -3.99 6.04
CA ILE A 97 -18.00 -3.86 7.30
C ILE A 97 -18.82 -4.37 8.47
N ASP A 98 -20.12 -4.08 8.53
CA ASP A 98 -21.03 -4.54 9.57
C ASP A 98 -21.05 -6.07 9.66
N ARG A 99 -21.12 -6.77 8.53
CA ARG A 99 -21.09 -8.23 8.50
C ARG A 99 -19.76 -8.77 9.01
N GLU A 100 -18.63 -8.21 8.57
CA GLU A 100 -17.31 -8.69 9.01
C GLU A 100 -17.05 -8.37 10.50
N ALA A 101 -17.44 -7.19 10.97
CA ALA A 101 -17.39 -6.82 12.39
C ALA A 101 -18.21 -7.77 13.27
N LYS A 102 -19.44 -8.11 12.86
CA LYS A 102 -20.28 -9.10 13.56
C LYS A 102 -19.61 -10.48 13.61
N ARG A 103 -18.92 -10.90 12.56
CA ARG A 103 -18.18 -12.18 12.54
C ARG A 103 -17.02 -12.18 13.53
N ILE A 104 -16.27 -11.07 13.63
CA ILE A 104 -15.20 -10.91 14.62
C ILE A 104 -15.75 -11.06 16.05
N LEU A 105 -16.84 -10.36 16.36
CA LEU A 105 -17.48 -10.41 17.67
C LEU A 105 -18.05 -11.81 17.97
N ALA A 106 -18.72 -12.44 17.01
CA ALA A 106 -19.27 -13.79 17.16
C ALA A 106 -18.18 -14.86 17.38
N ALA A 107 -16.95 -14.61 16.89
CA ALA A 107 -15.80 -15.46 17.15
C ALA A 107 -15.18 -15.26 18.55
N GLY A 108 -15.70 -14.34 19.36
CA GLY A 108 -15.17 -14.03 20.70
C GLY A 108 -13.86 -13.25 20.68
N LEU A 109 -13.51 -12.63 19.55
CA LEU A 109 -12.30 -11.82 19.42
C LEU A 109 -12.47 -10.45 20.08
N PRO A 110 -11.38 -9.76 20.47
CA PRO A 110 -11.46 -8.45 21.08
C PRO A 110 -12.26 -7.45 20.22
N GLU A 111 -13.19 -6.72 20.85
CA GLU A 111 -14.07 -5.75 20.20
C GLU A 111 -13.31 -4.71 19.38
N MET A 112 -12.12 -4.32 19.85
CA MET A 112 -11.23 -3.40 19.14
C MET A 112 -10.95 -3.84 17.70
N LEU A 113 -10.83 -5.15 17.41
CA LEU A 113 -10.58 -5.65 16.06
C LEU A 113 -11.77 -5.40 15.12
N ALA A 114 -12.99 -5.41 15.64
CA ALA A 114 -14.20 -5.10 14.89
C ALA A 114 -14.34 -3.58 14.67
N SER A 115 -14.17 -2.80 15.74
CA SER A 115 -14.30 -1.33 15.69
C SER A 115 -13.30 -0.69 14.73
N ARG A 116 -12.09 -1.25 14.65
CA ARG A 116 -11.03 -0.79 13.75
C ARG A 116 -11.38 -0.88 12.26
N LEU A 117 -12.21 -1.85 11.85
CA LEU A 117 -12.65 -1.95 10.46
C LEU A 117 -13.45 -0.72 10.00
N PHE A 118 -14.24 -0.12 10.90
CA PHE A 118 -15.04 1.07 10.58
C PHE A 118 -14.20 2.34 10.45
N MET A 119 -13.04 2.37 11.13
CA MET A 119 -12.15 3.53 11.14
C MET A 119 -11.02 3.42 10.11
N GLY A 120 -10.71 2.21 9.64
CA GLY A 120 -9.53 1.96 8.80
C GLY A 120 -8.22 2.20 9.56
N ILE A 121 -8.09 1.64 10.79
CA ILE A 121 -6.88 1.77 11.66
C ILE A 121 -6.45 0.44 12.29
#